data_AF-A0A8J6XTI5-F1
#
_entry.id   AF-A0A8J6XTI5-F1
#
_cell.length_a   1.000
_cell.length_b   1.000
_cell.length_c   1.000
_cell.angle_alpha   90.00
_cell.angle_beta   90.00
_cell.angle_gamma   90.00
#
_symmetry.space_group_name_H-M   'P 1'
#
loop_
_entity.id
_entity.type
_entity.pdbx_description
1 polymer ?
#
loop_
_entity_poly.entity_id
_entity_poly.type
_entity_poly.pdbx_seq_one_letter_code
_entity_poly.pdbx_strand_id
1 'polypeptide(L)'
;MNIWTAFLIPLALGILTGGLIFFLSLNASRRQAAAAADEAEGILAEARERAMEREQEILGAAQEKAISLEDELDRREQELDTRETGLDKTNLKLKDTQAGLERDGRKLEDKLQSAESGRVRARELEESAKSSHEEAVRDLERVAGLTADQAREELMEGIREEARRNGASIARKIEDEAREVADREAVAMVVRASQKVDMRRFAPTTVSYVELPGDEMKGRIIGREGRNIRAIENATGIDLIIDDTPNAILISSFNAARRELARIAIQRLVEDGRIHPARIEEVVEKVRTEFEELVEEAGNQAAFSLGISDLPQKLARRIGRLQFRTYHGQNLLRHSLEVALLAGHMAAQIGAQVDTVHRAGLFHEIGAVDDTVTGHTALTSSELAGKFGEAPEVVHAIQALHPDVEAASMEAMLMNTANRISNNRPGARKDNLEVFIERLTRLEAIALRYDGVNQAIAIKSGKEVRVVLDATVADDNQAYILAGEIARSLERELVYPGQIKVSVLRETRSVHYAV
;
A
#
# COMPACT_ATOMS: atom_id res chain seq x y z
N MET A 1 29.02 -125.79 9.04
CA MET A 1 28.01 -124.73 9.22
C MET A 1 28.77 -123.45 9.53
N ASN A 2 28.92 -122.57 8.54
CA ASN A 2 29.91 -121.49 8.60
C ASN A 2 29.43 -120.36 9.51
N ILE A 3 30.20 -120.10 10.57
CA ILE A 3 29.94 -119.13 11.65
C ILE A 3 29.52 -117.74 11.11
N TRP A 4 30.02 -117.37 9.93
CA TRP A 4 29.68 -116.13 9.25
C TRP A 4 28.19 -115.96 8.92
N THR A 5 27.47 -117.03 8.55
CA THR A 5 26.03 -116.92 8.23
C THR A 5 25.15 -116.76 9.46
N ALA A 6 25.60 -117.22 10.64
CA ALA A 6 24.84 -117.09 11.89
C ALA A 6 24.84 -115.66 12.46
N PHE A 7 25.83 -114.83 12.12
CA PHE A 7 25.93 -113.45 12.59
C PHE A 7 25.42 -112.41 11.59
N LEU A 8 25.56 -112.66 10.28
CA LEU A 8 25.17 -111.67 9.26
C LEU A 8 23.65 -111.49 9.14
N ILE A 9 22.86 -112.55 9.29
CA ILE A 9 21.40 -112.50 9.18
C ILE A 9 20.76 -111.64 10.29
N PRO A 10 21.05 -111.85 11.59
CA PRO A 10 20.48 -111.00 12.65
C PRO A 10 20.99 -109.55 12.59
N LEU A 11 22.21 -109.31 12.11
CA LEU A 11 22.73 -107.94 11.92
C LEU A 11 21.97 -107.21 10.81
N ALA A 12 21.75 -107.86 9.66
CA ALA A 12 20.97 -107.28 8.56
C ALA A 12 19.51 -107.04 8.98
N LEU A 13 18.93 -107.97 9.75
CA LEU A 13 17.57 -107.80 10.29
C LEU A 13 17.49 -106.65 11.29
N GLY A 14 18.50 -106.47 12.15
CA GLY A 14 18.58 -105.34 13.09
C GLY A 14 18.73 -103.98 12.41
N ILE A 15 19.50 -103.91 11.32
CA ILE A 15 19.63 -102.68 10.51
C ILE A 15 18.31 -102.36 9.81
N LEU A 16 17.63 -103.37 9.25
CA LEU A 16 16.33 -103.18 8.61
C LEU A 16 15.25 -102.74 9.60
N THR A 17 15.17 -103.37 10.78
CA THR A 17 14.19 -102.98 11.81
C THR A 17 14.52 -101.62 12.42
N GLY A 18 15.80 -101.32 12.69
CA GLY A 18 16.25 -100.02 13.16
C GLY A 18 15.98 -98.90 12.14
N GLY A 19 16.25 -99.16 10.87
CA GLY A 19 15.95 -98.24 9.77
C GLY A 19 14.44 -97.99 9.60
N LEU A 20 13.61 -99.03 9.74
CA LEU A 20 12.16 -98.91 9.66
C LEU A 20 11.59 -98.11 10.85
N ILE A 21 12.07 -98.36 12.07
CA ILE A 21 11.67 -97.61 13.27
C ILE A 21 12.08 -96.14 13.15
N PHE A 22 13.31 -95.87 12.69
CA PHE A 22 13.80 -94.51 12.47
C PHE A 22 13.00 -93.76 11.40
N PHE A 23 12.64 -94.45 10.30
CA PHE A 23 11.81 -93.86 9.26
C PHE A 23 10.40 -93.54 9.77
N LEU A 24 9.79 -94.45 10.53
CA LEU A 24 8.46 -94.23 11.13
C LEU A 24 8.49 -93.11 12.19
N SER A 25 9.54 -93.01 13.00
CA SER A 25 9.66 -91.94 14.01
C SER A 25 9.87 -90.57 13.38
N LEU A 26 10.72 -90.47 12.34
CA LEU A 26 10.89 -89.23 11.56
C LEU A 26 9.58 -88.79 10.91
N ASN A 27 8.81 -89.73 10.37
CA ASN A 27 7.54 -89.40 9.73
C ASN A 27 6.47 -88.99 10.76
N ALA A 28 6.46 -89.61 11.94
CA ALA A 28 5.58 -89.22 13.05
C ALA A 28 5.94 -87.83 13.59
N SER A 29 7.23 -87.51 13.79
CA SER A 29 7.69 -86.19 14.21
C SER A 29 7.39 -85.12 13.16
N ARG A 30 7.56 -85.42 11.86
CA ARG A 30 7.16 -84.51 10.77
C ARG A 30 5.66 -84.23 10.77
N ARG A 31 4.83 -85.25 11.00
CA ARG A 31 3.36 -85.08 11.11
C ARG A 31 2.97 -84.27 12.34
N GLN A 32 3.62 -84.48 13.48
CA GLN A 32 3.40 -83.65 14.67
C GLN A 32 3.84 -82.20 14.45
N ALA A 33 4.99 -81.96 13.82
CA ALA A 33 5.45 -80.62 13.50
C ALA A 33 4.52 -79.91 12.50
N ALA A 34 4.00 -80.65 11.50
CA ALA A 34 3.02 -80.12 10.55
C ALA A 34 1.68 -79.80 11.25
N ALA A 35 1.18 -80.68 12.11
CA ALA A 35 -0.05 -80.44 12.87
C ALA A 35 0.07 -79.25 13.84
N ALA A 36 1.23 -79.10 14.51
CA ALA A 36 1.50 -77.96 15.38
C ALA A 36 1.64 -76.65 14.59
N ALA A 37 2.17 -76.70 13.36
CA ALA A 37 2.23 -75.53 12.47
C ALA A 37 0.83 -75.12 12.00
N ASP A 38 -0.01 -76.08 11.61
CA ASP A 38 -1.41 -75.84 11.21
C ASP A 38 -2.24 -75.25 12.36
N GLU A 39 -2.05 -75.76 13.58
CA GLU A 39 -2.72 -75.25 14.78
C GLU A 39 -2.25 -73.83 15.12
N ALA A 40 -0.94 -73.56 15.02
CA ALA A 40 -0.39 -72.21 15.24
C ALA A 40 -0.88 -71.21 14.18
N GLU A 41 -1.01 -71.64 12.92
CA GLU A 41 -1.56 -70.82 11.84
C GLU A 41 -3.06 -70.55 12.05
N GLY A 42 -3.82 -71.54 12.51
CA GLY A 42 -5.22 -71.38 12.92
C GLY A 42 -5.41 -70.37 14.06
N ILE A 43 -4.59 -70.46 15.11
CA ILE A 43 -4.64 -69.50 16.24
C ILE A 43 -4.30 -68.08 15.77
N LEU A 44 -3.31 -67.93 14.88
CA LEU A 44 -2.95 -66.62 14.31
C LEU A 44 -4.05 -66.06 13.41
N ALA A 45 -4.73 -66.89 12.64
CA ALA A 45 -5.86 -66.48 11.81
C ALA A 45 -7.03 -66.01 12.69
N GLU A 46 -7.40 -66.77 13.73
CA GLU A 46 -8.46 -66.41 14.66
C GLU A 46 -8.13 -65.13 15.47
N ALA A 47 -6.86 -64.95 15.86
CA ALA A 47 -6.41 -63.73 16.52
C ALA A 47 -6.50 -62.50 15.59
N ARG A 48 -6.22 -62.65 14.29
CA ARG A 48 -6.37 -61.58 13.29
C ARG A 48 -7.83 -61.23 13.04
N GLU A 49 -8.70 -62.23 12.93
CA GLU A 49 -10.13 -62.03 12.74
C GLU A 49 -10.74 -61.26 13.93
N ARG A 50 -10.46 -61.69 15.17
CA ARG A 50 -10.89 -60.97 16.38
C ARG A 50 -10.33 -59.56 16.49
N ALA A 51 -9.10 -59.33 16.02
CA ALA A 51 -8.51 -57.99 16.00
C ALA A 51 -9.25 -57.07 15.01
N MET A 52 -9.60 -57.59 13.82
CA MET A 52 -10.39 -56.85 12.83
C MET A 52 -11.81 -56.56 13.31
N GLU A 53 -12.49 -57.52 13.94
CA GLU A 53 -13.82 -57.31 14.52
C GLU A 53 -13.79 -56.20 15.59
N ARG A 54 -12.78 -56.23 16.47
CA ARG A 54 -12.64 -55.24 17.54
C ARG A 54 -12.28 -53.86 17.00
N GLU A 55 -11.48 -53.78 15.93
CA GLU A 55 -11.18 -52.53 15.24
C GLU A 55 -12.45 -51.93 14.60
N GLN A 56 -13.27 -52.75 13.94
CA GLN A 56 -14.56 -52.30 13.40
C GLN A 56 -15.52 -51.83 14.48
N GLU A 57 -15.59 -52.53 15.62
CA GLU A 57 -16.43 -52.14 16.76
C GLU A 57 -15.99 -50.79 17.35
N ILE A 58 -14.67 -50.58 17.51
CA ILE A 58 -14.11 -49.31 18.01
C ILE A 58 -14.40 -48.18 17.02
N LEU A 59 -14.21 -48.41 15.72
CA LEU A 59 -14.49 -47.41 14.69
C LEU A 59 -15.97 -47.06 14.62
N GLY A 60 -16.86 -48.06 14.73
CA GLY A 60 -18.31 -47.86 14.79
C GLY A 60 -18.72 -47.03 16.01
N ALA A 61 -18.22 -47.38 17.19
CA ALA A 61 -18.49 -46.63 18.42
C ALA A 61 -17.93 -45.20 18.37
N ALA A 62 -16.76 -45.00 17.73
CA ALA A 62 -16.20 -43.67 17.53
C ALA A 62 -17.04 -42.81 16.57
N GLN A 63 -17.56 -43.41 15.49
CA GLN A 63 -18.46 -42.74 14.55
C GLN A 63 -19.80 -42.38 15.20
N GLU A 64 -20.41 -43.30 15.93
CA GLU A 64 -21.67 -43.03 16.66
C GLU A 64 -21.49 -41.90 17.67
N LYS A 65 -20.37 -41.89 18.40
CA LYS A 65 -20.04 -40.81 19.33
C LYS A 65 -19.79 -39.48 18.62
N ALA A 66 -19.14 -39.48 17.45
CA ALA A 66 -18.94 -38.28 16.64
C ALA A 66 -20.28 -37.69 16.17
N ILE A 67 -21.19 -38.52 15.66
CA ILE A 67 -22.54 -38.10 15.25
C ILE A 67 -23.31 -37.54 16.45
N SER A 68 -23.26 -38.20 17.62
CA SER A 68 -23.94 -37.69 18.81
C SER A 68 -23.40 -36.34 19.30
N LEU A 69 -22.11 -36.08 19.10
CA LEU A 69 -21.48 -34.80 19.43
C LEU A 69 -21.86 -33.71 18.43
N GLU A 70 -21.95 -34.04 17.14
CA GLU A 70 -22.47 -33.12 16.11
C GLU A 70 -23.92 -32.72 16.40
N ASP A 71 -24.79 -33.69 16.72
CA ASP A 71 -26.19 -33.41 17.09
C ASP A 71 -26.29 -32.52 18.35
N GLU A 72 -25.42 -32.71 19.35
CA GLU A 72 -25.39 -31.86 20.55
C GLU A 72 -24.90 -30.44 20.22
N LEU A 73 -23.92 -30.31 19.33
CA LEU A 73 -23.40 -29.01 18.88
C LEU A 73 -24.46 -28.25 18.07
N ASP A 74 -25.12 -28.89 17.12
CA ASP A 74 -26.19 -28.30 16.31
C ASP A 74 -27.33 -27.80 17.20
N ARG A 75 -27.71 -28.58 18.21
CA ARG A 75 -28.72 -28.17 19.18
C ARG A 75 -28.27 -26.96 20.00
N ARG A 76 -27.02 -26.92 20.46
CA ARG A 76 -26.47 -25.76 21.18
C ARG A 76 -26.39 -24.52 20.29
N GLU A 77 -26.06 -24.69 19.01
CA GLU A 77 -26.03 -23.60 18.05
C GLU A 77 -27.43 -22.99 17.84
N GLN A 78 -28.47 -23.84 17.72
CA GLN A 78 -29.87 -23.37 17.68
C GLN A 78 -30.30 -22.68 18.98
N GLU A 79 -29.91 -23.19 20.14
CA GLU A 79 -30.18 -22.54 21.43
C GLU A 79 -29.46 -21.19 21.56
N LEU A 80 -28.26 -21.04 20.98
CA LEU A 80 -27.53 -19.77 20.94
C LEU A 80 -28.17 -18.77 19.99
N ASP A 81 -28.55 -19.18 18.77
CA ASP A 81 -29.20 -18.33 17.78
C ASP A 81 -30.56 -17.79 18.30
N THR A 82 -31.35 -18.65 18.93
CA THR A 82 -32.61 -18.24 19.57
C THR A 82 -32.40 -17.26 20.73
N ARG A 83 -31.29 -17.39 21.47
CA ARG A 83 -30.92 -16.48 22.55
C ARG A 83 -30.39 -15.14 22.01
N GLU A 84 -29.59 -15.17 20.95
CA GLU A 84 -29.04 -14.00 20.27
C GLU A 84 -30.16 -13.17 19.66
N THR A 85 -31.07 -13.79 18.90
CA THR A 85 -32.26 -13.13 18.35
C THR A 85 -33.19 -12.59 19.45
N GLY A 86 -33.26 -13.24 20.61
CA GLY A 86 -33.97 -12.75 21.80
C GLY A 86 -33.31 -11.50 22.42
N LEU A 87 -31.99 -11.49 22.51
CA LEU A 87 -31.20 -10.35 22.99
C LEU A 87 -31.29 -9.17 22.02
N ASP A 88 -31.24 -9.40 20.72
CA ASP A 88 -31.39 -8.35 19.70
C ASP A 88 -32.76 -7.68 19.76
N LYS A 89 -33.83 -8.47 19.91
CA LYS A 89 -35.19 -7.92 20.13
C LYS A 89 -35.26 -7.08 21.39
N THR A 90 -34.56 -7.48 22.46
CA THR A 90 -34.53 -6.74 23.72
C THR A 90 -33.71 -5.46 23.61
N ASN A 91 -32.56 -5.51 22.94
CA ASN A 91 -31.71 -4.36 22.65
C ASN A 91 -32.41 -3.35 21.76
N LEU A 92 -33.15 -3.81 20.73
CA LEU A 92 -33.97 -2.93 19.89
C LEU A 92 -35.05 -2.23 20.71
N LYS A 93 -35.78 -2.97 21.55
CA LYS A 93 -36.77 -2.37 22.46
C LYS A 93 -36.13 -1.34 23.38
N LEU A 94 -34.99 -1.66 24.01
CA LEU A 94 -34.27 -0.73 24.89
C LEU A 94 -33.79 0.53 24.17
N LYS A 95 -33.27 0.39 22.94
CA LYS A 95 -32.90 1.53 22.10
C LYS A 95 -34.10 2.41 21.77
N ASP A 96 -35.25 1.80 21.45
CA ASP A 96 -36.49 2.55 21.19
C ASP A 96 -36.98 3.27 22.45
N THR A 97 -36.95 2.64 23.62
CA THR A 97 -37.29 3.33 24.89
C THR A 97 -36.31 4.44 25.22
N GLN A 98 -35.01 4.22 25.01
CA GLN A 98 -33.99 5.24 25.23
C GLN A 98 -34.19 6.43 24.29
N ALA A 99 -34.41 6.18 23.00
CA ALA A 99 -34.72 7.22 22.03
C ALA A 99 -36.02 7.97 22.36
N GLY A 100 -37.02 7.25 22.90
CA GLY A 100 -38.26 7.85 23.43
C GLY A 100 -37.99 8.78 24.61
N LEU A 101 -37.23 8.33 25.61
CA LEU A 101 -36.85 9.11 26.78
C LEU A 101 -35.97 10.31 26.42
N GLU A 102 -35.05 10.16 25.47
CA GLU A 102 -34.23 11.26 24.97
C GLU A 102 -35.07 12.29 24.21
N ARG A 103 -36.04 11.86 23.40
CA ARG A 103 -36.99 12.76 22.74
C ARG A 103 -37.85 13.50 23.75
N ASP A 104 -38.33 12.83 24.77
CA ASP A 104 -39.16 13.46 25.80
C ASP A 104 -38.33 14.37 26.71
N GLY A 105 -37.07 14.01 27.00
CA GLY A 105 -36.09 14.86 27.68
C GLY A 105 -35.82 16.14 26.89
N ARG A 106 -35.54 16.03 25.58
CA ARG A 106 -35.40 17.19 24.69
C ARG A 106 -36.66 18.03 24.61
N LYS A 107 -37.84 17.43 24.51
CA LYS A 107 -39.11 18.20 24.56
C LYS A 107 -39.30 18.92 25.89
N LEU A 108 -38.84 18.34 27.00
CA LEU A 108 -38.92 18.96 28.32
C LEU A 108 -37.93 20.11 28.44
N GLU A 109 -36.71 19.93 27.93
CA GLU A 109 -35.66 20.93 27.86
C GLU A 109 -36.06 22.08 26.93
N ASP A 110 -36.60 21.79 25.74
CA ASP A 110 -37.18 22.77 24.83
C ASP A 110 -38.35 23.53 25.49
N LYS A 111 -39.19 22.84 26.28
CA LYS A 111 -40.26 23.49 27.05
C LYS A 111 -39.73 24.37 28.18
N LEU A 112 -38.69 23.94 28.88
CA LEU A 112 -38.02 24.72 29.93
C LEU A 112 -37.35 25.94 29.33
N GLN A 113 -36.59 25.77 28.25
CA GLN A 113 -35.94 26.84 27.51
C GLN A 113 -36.97 27.77 26.86
N SER A 114 -38.10 27.25 26.36
CA SER A 114 -39.22 28.04 25.84
C SER A 114 -39.94 28.82 26.94
N ALA A 115 -40.09 28.23 28.14
CA ALA A 115 -40.66 28.92 29.29
C ALA A 115 -39.70 29.98 29.88
N GLU A 116 -38.40 29.71 29.88
CA GLU A 116 -37.36 30.62 30.36
C GLU A 116 -37.12 31.75 29.36
N SER A 117 -36.97 31.43 28.07
CA SER A 117 -36.99 32.43 26.99
C SER A 117 -38.32 33.15 26.91
N GLY A 118 -39.44 32.52 27.29
CA GLY A 118 -40.75 33.14 27.43
C GLY A 118 -40.83 34.11 28.61
N ARG A 119 -40.15 33.82 29.73
CA ARG A 119 -40.01 34.75 30.87
C ARG A 119 -39.07 35.91 30.55
N VAL A 120 -37.97 35.63 29.86
CA VAL A 120 -37.04 36.65 29.38
C VAL A 120 -37.74 37.50 28.34
N ARG A 121 -38.41 36.91 27.34
CA ARG A 121 -39.28 37.62 26.40
C ARG A 121 -40.40 38.36 27.08
N ALA A 122 -41.02 37.84 28.14
CA ALA A 122 -42.08 38.57 28.84
C ALA A 122 -41.53 39.82 29.54
N ARG A 123 -40.33 39.74 30.12
CA ARG A 123 -39.63 40.92 30.68
C ARG A 123 -39.16 41.88 29.59
N GLU A 124 -38.55 41.35 28.53
CA GLU A 124 -38.16 42.13 27.36
C GLU A 124 -39.36 42.72 26.65
N LEU A 125 -40.53 42.05 26.62
CA LEU A 125 -41.80 42.54 26.09
C LEU A 125 -42.44 43.55 27.03
N GLU A 126 -42.25 43.45 28.34
CA GLU A 126 -42.73 44.44 29.31
C GLU A 126 -41.89 45.72 29.22
N GLU A 127 -40.56 45.58 29.10
CA GLU A 127 -39.61 46.67 28.93
C GLU A 127 -39.69 47.26 27.52
N SER A 128 -39.85 46.42 26.50
CA SER A 128 -40.18 46.81 25.12
C SER A 128 -41.59 47.36 25.01
N ALA A 129 -42.59 46.93 25.78
CA ALA A 129 -43.91 47.55 25.79
C ALA A 129 -43.86 48.93 26.45
N LYS A 130 -43.04 49.12 27.48
CA LYS A 130 -42.77 50.44 28.07
C LYS A 130 -42.05 51.37 27.09
N SER A 131 -40.97 50.87 26.48
CA SER A 131 -40.21 51.57 25.44
C SER A 131 -41.10 51.86 24.23
N SER A 132 -41.84 50.87 23.73
CA SER A 132 -42.78 51.00 22.60
C SER A 132 -43.96 51.87 22.96
N HIS A 133 -44.36 52.00 24.22
CA HIS A 133 -45.41 52.95 24.63
C HIS A 133 -44.87 54.39 24.63
N GLU A 134 -43.65 54.62 25.13
CA GLU A 134 -42.97 55.91 25.04
C GLU A 134 -42.63 56.30 23.59
N GLU A 135 -42.24 55.32 22.78
CA GLU A 135 -41.97 55.44 21.34
C GLU A 135 -43.27 55.61 20.55
N ALA A 136 -44.36 54.92 20.90
CA ALA A 136 -45.68 55.11 20.31
C ALA A 136 -46.29 56.48 20.66
N VAL A 137 -46.03 57.03 21.85
CA VAL A 137 -46.41 58.40 22.21
C VAL A 137 -45.62 59.41 21.37
N ARG A 138 -44.30 59.24 21.22
CA ARG A 138 -43.47 60.07 20.33
C ARG A 138 -43.83 59.93 18.85
N ASP A 139 -44.17 58.72 18.41
CA ASP A 139 -44.62 58.43 17.05
C ASP A 139 -46.03 58.98 16.81
N LEU A 140 -46.93 58.98 17.79
CA LEU A 140 -48.22 59.66 17.71
C LEU A 140 -48.05 61.19 17.61
N GLU A 141 -47.11 61.78 18.35
CA GLU A 141 -46.75 63.20 18.24
C GLU A 141 -46.11 63.53 16.89
N ARG A 142 -45.30 62.62 16.33
CA ARG A 142 -44.64 62.74 15.02
C ARG A 142 -45.63 62.55 13.86
N VAL A 143 -46.47 61.51 13.91
CA VAL A 143 -47.53 61.21 12.93
C VAL A 143 -48.61 62.30 12.91
N ALA A 144 -48.89 62.94 14.05
CA ALA A 144 -49.77 64.12 14.09
C ALA A 144 -49.20 65.35 13.36
N GLY A 145 -47.89 65.39 13.08
CA GLY A 145 -47.20 66.46 12.34
C GLY A 145 -46.81 66.11 10.91
N LEU A 146 -46.92 64.84 10.49
CA LEU A 146 -46.58 64.38 9.14
C LEU A 146 -47.77 64.52 8.20
N THR A 147 -47.52 65.03 7.01
CA THR A 147 -48.48 64.92 5.90
C THR A 147 -48.46 63.50 5.33
N ALA A 148 -49.55 63.06 4.69
CA ALA A 148 -49.68 61.71 4.13
C ALA A 148 -48.54 61.35 3.16
N ASP A 149 -48.01 62.33 2.42
CA ASP A 149 -46.90 62.13 1.47
C ASP A 149 -45.57 61.90 2.20
N GLN A 150 -45.30 62.61 3.30
CA GLN A 150 -44.08 62.44 4.09
C GLN A 150 -44.02 61.08 4.80
N ALA A 151 -45.15 60.64 5.37
CA ALA A 151 -45.26 59.32 5.99
C ALA A 151 -45.05 58.19 4.96
N ARG A 152 -45.52 58.39 3.72
CA ARG A 152 -45.32 57.43 2.62
C ARG A 152 -43.86 57.36 2.19
N GLU A 153 -43.17 58.49 2.10
CA GLU A 153 -41.76 58.53 1.68
C GLU A 153 -40.85 57.86 2.71
N GLU A 154 -41.08 58.10 4.00
CA GLU A 154 -40.34 57.49 5.10
C GLU A 154 -40.54 55.97 5.17
N LEU A 155 -41.79 55.50 5.00
CA LEU A 155 -42.10 54.06 4.90
C LEU A 155 -41.38 53.41 3.71
N MET A 156 -41.37 54.09 2.56
CA MET A 156 -40.70 53.57 1.37
C MET A 156 -39.18 53.51 1.57
N GLU A 157 -38.58 54.42 2.32
CA GLU A 157 -37.14 54.37 2.64
C GLU A 157 -36.82 53.23 3.62
N GLY A 158 -37.66 53.00 4.63
CA GLY A 158 -37.53 51.86 5.53
C GLY A 158 -37.61 50.51 4.80
N ILE A 159 -38.56 50.37 3.87
CA ILE A 159 -38.68 49.19 3.01
C ILE A 159 -37.43 49.02 2.12
N ARG A 160 -36.86 50.11 1.58
CA ARG A 160 -35.62 50.04 0.78
C ARG A 160 -34.42 49.60 1.61
N GLU A 161 -34.26 50.11 2.83
CA GLU A 161 -33.18 49.69 3.72
C GLU A 161 -33.29 48.23 4.14
N GLU A 162 -34.50 47.78 4.50
CA GLU A 162 -34.75 46.40 4.89
C GLU A 162 -34.51 45.46 3.70
N ALA A 163 -35.01 45.82 2.51
CA ALA A 163 -34.75 45.08 1.27
C ALA A 163 -33.24 45.03 0.94
N ARG A 164 -32.49 46.12 1.15
CA ARG A 164 -31.03 46.14 0.99
C ARG A 164 -30.32 45.23 1.99
N ARG A 165 -30.69 45.27 3.27
CA ARG A 165 -30.10 44.41 4.32
C ARG A 165 -30.37 42.94 4.07
N ASN A 166 -31.62 42.59 3.75
CA ASN A 166 -32.00 41.22 3.42
C ASN A 166 -31.32 40.75 2.12
N GLY A 167 -31.25 41.61 1.10
CA GLY A 167 -30.52 41.32 -0.14
C GLY A 167 -29.02 41.07 0.10
N ALA A 168 -28.37 41.87 0.94
CA ALA A 168 -26.96 41.70 1.28
C ALA A 168 -26.70 40.40 2.07
N SER A 169 -27.60 40.05 2.99
CA SER A 169 -27.54 38.79 3.75
C SER A 169 -27.67 37.57 2.83
N ILE A 170 -28.64 37.60 1.91
CA ILE A 170 -28.83 36.55 0.91
C ILE A 170 -27.61 36.46 -0.02
N ALA A 171 -27.08 37.59 -0.50
CA ALA A 171 -25.90 37.61 -1.36
C ALA A 171 -24.67 36.99 -0.68
N ARG A 172 -24.41 37.33 0.60
CA ARG A 172 -23.33 36.72 1.38
C ARG A 172 -23.52 35.22 1.54
N LYS A 173 -24.74 34.78 1.88
CA LYS A 173 -25.04 33.36 2.01
C LYS A 173 -24.79 32.59 0.71
N ILE A 174 -25.19 33.16 -0.43
CA ILE A 174 -24.93 32.57 -1.75
C ILE A 174 -23.43 32.52 -2.05
N GLU A 175 -22.68 33.58 -1.71
CA GLU A 175 -21.22 33.62 -1.88
C GLU A 175 -20.51 32.57 -1.02
N ASP A 176 -20.89 32.43 0.25
CA ASP A 176 -20.35 31.42 1.17
C ASP A 176 -20.67 30.00 0.69
N GLU A 177 -21.92 29.74 0.28
CA GLU A 177 -22.32 28.45 -0.30
C GLU A 177 -21.56 28.13 -1.58
N ALA A 178 -21.38 29.12 -2.47
CA ALA A 178 -20.61 28.96 -3.69
C ALA A 178 -19.13 28.65 -3.39
N ARG A 179 -18.56 29.29 -2.37
CA ARG A 179 -17.19 29.04 -1.93
C ARG A 179 -17.02 27.63 -1.35
N GLU A 180 -17.94 27.19 -0.49
CA GLU A 180 -17.92 25.82 0.07
C GLU A 180 -18.08 24.73 -1.00
N VAL A 181 -18.89 24.99 -2.03
CA VAL A 181 -19.03 24.09 -3.18
C VAL A 181 -17.76 24.09 -4.01
N ALA A 182 -17.16 25.25 -4.27
CA ALA A 182 -15.92 25.37 -5.03
C ALA A 182 -14.75 24.67 -4.33
N ASP A 183 -14.61 24.83 -3.01
CA ASP A 183 -13.56 24.16 -2.22
C ASP A 183 -13.70 22.63 -2.27
N ARG A 184 -14.94 22.12 -2.16
CA ARG A 184 -15.21 20.67 -2.30
C ARG A 184 -14.91 20.16 -3.70
N GLU A 185 -15.32 20.88 -4.73
CA GLU A 185 -15.03 20.49 -6.12
C GLU A 185 -13.53 20.55 -6.43
N ALA A 186 -12.79 21.55 -5.92
CA ALA A 186 -11.35 21.64 -6.09
C ALA A 186 -10.63 20.40 -5.53
N VAL A 187 -11.00 19.95 -4.33
CA VAL A 187 -10.48 18.71 -3.74
C VAL A 187 -10.84 17.50 -4.62
N ALA A 188 -12.10 17.41 -5.06
CA ALA A 188 -12.55 16.33 -5.92
C ALA A 188 -11.81 16.29 -7.27
N MET A 189 -11.46 17.45 -7.85
CA MET A 189 -10.68 17.54 -9.10
C MET A 189 -9.28 16.97 -8.94
N VAL A 190 -8.58 17.32 -7.85
CA VAL A 190 -7.23 16.81 -7.54
C VAL A 190 -7.27 15.30 -7.31
N VAL A 191 -8.27 14.80 -6.59
CA VAL A 191 -8.46 13.36 -6.34
C VAL A 191 -8.72 12.62 -7.66
N ARG A 192 -9.65 13.11 -8.49
CA ARG A 192 -9.95 12.51 -9.81
C ARG A 192 -8.74 12.50 -10.74
N ALA A 193 -7.96 13.57 -10.76
CA ALA A 193 -6.72 13.65 -11.54
C ALA A 193 -5.70 12.62 -11.03
N SER A 194 -5.49 12.54 -9.71
CA SER A 194 -4.55 11.61 -9.10
C SER A 194 -4.91 10.15 -9.32
N GLN A 195 -6.21 9.81 -9.33
CA GLN A 195 -6.68 8.43 -9.56
C GLN A 195 -6.41 7.93 -10.98
N LYS A 196 -6.31 8.83 -11.97
CA LYS A 196 -6.06 8.47 -13.37
C LYS A 196 -4.59 8.22 -13.68
N VAL A 197 -3.68 8.69 -12.82
CA VAL A 197 -2.24 8.57 -13.03
C VAL A 197 -1.69 7.37 -12.26
N ASP A 198 -1.16 6.36 -12.97
CA ASP A 198 -0.57 5.18 -12.33
C ASP A 198 0.81 5.50 -11.73
N MET A 199 0.85 5.62 -10.42
CA MET A 199 2.06 5.96 -9.65
C MET A 199 2.91 4.74 -9.24
N ARG A 200 2.58 3.48 -9.62
CA ARG A 200 3.10 2.28 -8.93
C ARG A 200 4.30 1.55 -9.54
N ARG A 201 4.89 2.02 -10.64
CA ARG A 201 6.07 1.33 -11.20
C ARG A 201 7.31 1.56 -10.31
N PHE A 202 8.19 0.58 -10.18
CA PHE A 202 9.39 0.69 -9.34
C PHE A 202 10.46 1.54 -10.04
N ALA A 203 11.24 2.32 -9.28
CA ALA A 203 12.45 2.95 -9.79
C ALA A 203 13.58 1.91 -9.85
N PRO A 204 14.38 1.83 -10.93
CA PRO A 204 15.54 0.97 -10.96
C PRO A 204 16.58 1.41 -9.91
N THR A 205 17.22 0.42 -9.29
CA THR A 205 18.18 0.59 -8.19
C THR A 205 19.39 1.44 -8.60
N THR A 206 19.95 2.20 -7.66
CA THR A 206 21.18 3.00 -7.86
C THR A 206 22.42 2.16 -8.12
N VAL A 207 22.35 0.84 -7.89
CA VAL A 207 23.41 -0.12 -8.13
C VAL A 207 23.04 -0.93 -9.37
N SER A 208 23.88 -0.83 -10.40
CA SER A 208 23.80 -1.67 -11.58
C SER A 208 24.86 -2.76 -11.45
N TYR A 209 24.45 -4.02 -11.50
CA TYR A 209 25.36 -5.16 -11.53
C TYR A 209 25.10 -5.99 -12.79
N VAL A 210 26.11 -6.73 -13.23
CA VAL A 210 25.99 -7.69 -14.32
C VAL A 210 26.28 -9.08 -13.78
N GLU A 211 25.32 -9.98 -13.93
CA GLU A 211 25.49 -11.39 -13.61
C GLU A 211 26.35 -12.07 -14.69
N LEU A 212 27.30 -12.88 -14.24
CA LEU A 212 28.23 -13.60 -15.09
C LEU A 212 27.96 -15.11 -15.03
N PRO A 213 28.16 -15.85 -16.14
CA PRO A 213 27.98 -17.30 -16.17
C PRO A 213 28.93 -18.09 -15.26
N GLY A 214 30.01 -17.46 -14.79
CA GLY A 214 31.03 -18.08 -13.95
C GLY A 214 32.24 -17.18 -13.73
N ASP A 215 33.09 -17.54 -12.76
CA ASP A 215 34.33 -16.80 -12.44
C ASP A 215 35.36 -16.80 -13.58
N GLU A 216 35.30 -17.77 -14.50
CA GLU A 216 36.13 -17.75 -15.71
C GLU A 216 35.82 -16.51 -16.57
N MET A 217 34.54 -16.16 -16.70
CA MET A 217 34.10 -14.97 -17.43
C MET A 217 34.53 -13.70 -16.69
N LYS A 218 34.47 -13.70 -15.35
CA LYS A 218 35.00 -12.63 -14.51
C LYS A 218 36.49 -12.40 -14.84
N GLY A 219 37.30 -13.46 -14.88
CA GLY A 219 38.71 -13.38 -15.27
C GLY A 219 38.97 -12.86 -16.69
N ARG A 220 38.11 -13.19 -17.66
CA ARG A 220 38.19 -12.66 -19.03
C ARG A 220 37.84 -11.17 -19.12
N ILE A 221 36.87 -10.71 -18.32
CA ILE A 221 36.52 -9.29 -18.20
C ILE A 221 37.68 -8.50 -17.57
N ILE A 222 38.37 -9.05 -16.57
CA ILE A 222 39.61 -8.47 -16.02
C ILE A 222 40.68 -8.36 -17.10
N GLY A 223 40.95 -9.49 -17.77
CA GLY A 223 42.05 -9.62 -18.71
C GLY A 223 43.41 -9.63 -18.00
N ARG A 224 44.47 -9.96 -18.76
CA ARG A 224 45.84 -9.94 -18.22
C ARG A 224 46.21 -8.51 -17.81
N GLU A 225 46.66 -8.34 -16.57
CA GLU A 225 47.04 -7.05 -15.98
C GLU A 225 45.90 -6.00 -15.95
N GLY A 226 44.64 -6.42 -15.99
CA GLY A 226 43.49 -5.50 -15.97
C GLY A 226 43.27 -4.75 -17.30
N ARG A 227 43.92 -5.17 -18.40
CA ARG A 227 43.84 -4.47 -19.68
C ARG A 227 42.43 -4.36 -20.26
N ASN A 228 41.58 -5.36 -19.99
CA ASN A 228 40.23 -5.42 -20.54
C ASN A 228 39.28 -4.53 -19.74
N ILE A 229 39.39 -4.52 -18.40
CA ILE A 229 38.69 -3.55 -17.54
C ILE A 229 39.01 -2.14 -17.98
N ARG A 230 40.30 -1.78 -18.08
CA ARG A 230 40.70 -0.42 -18.47
C ARG A 230 40.15 -0.03 -19.84
N ALA A 231 40.08 -0.98 -20.78
CA ALA A 231 39.46 -0.73 -22.09
C ALA A 231 37.95 -0.46 -21.97
N ILE A 232 37.22 -1.21 -21.13
CA ILE A 232 35.79 -0.97 -20.87
C ILE A 232 35.59 0.38 -20.18
N GLU A 233 36.36 0.67 -19.13
CA GLU A 233 36.32 1.93 -18.37
C GLU A 233 36.60 3.13 -19.27
N ASN A 234 37.63 3.06 -20.11
CA ASN A 234 37.96 4.12 -21.06
C ASN A 234 36.89 4.30 -22.14
N ALA A 235 36.35 3.21 -22.69
CA ALA A 235 35.37 3.28 -23.77
C ALA A 235 34.00 3.79 -23.29
N THR A 236 33.61 3.49 -22.05
CA THR A 236 32.28 3.80 -21.49
C THR A 236 32.28 4.96 -20.49
N GLY A 237 33.43 5.30 -19.90
CA GLY A 237 33.57 6.36 -18.90
C GLY A 237 32.90 6.03 -17.56
N ILE A 238 33.01 4.76 -17.14
CA ILE A 238 32.53 4.20 -15.86
C ILE A 238 33.70 3.54 -15.11
N ASP A 239 33.51 3.23 -13.84
CA ASP A 239 34.44 2.47 -13.01
C ASP A 239 33.86 1.08 -12.73
N LEU A 240 34.64 0.01 -12.96
CA LEU A 240 34.21 -1.36 -12.65
C LEU A 240 34.76 -1.78 -11.30
N ILE A 241 33.87 -2.08 -10.37
CA ILE A 241 34.25 -2.58 -9.05
C ILE A 241 34.15 -4.10 -9.06
N ILE A 242 35.29 -4.74 -8.78
CA ILE A 242 35.41 -6.18 -8.67
C ILE A 242 35.66 -6.50 -7.21
N ASP A 243 34.65 -7.07 -6.56
CA ASP A 243 34.72 -7.53 -5.17
C ASP A 243 34.69 -9.07 -5.12
N ASP A 244 34.60 -9.60 -3.89
CA ASP A 244 34.49 -11.03 -3.62
C ASP A 244 33.08 -11.60 -3.90
N THR A 245 32.15 -10.80 -4.45
CA THR A 245 30.83 -11.30 -4.85
C THR A 245 30.99 -12.30 -6.01
N PRO A 246 30.54 -13.56 -5.85
CA PRO A 246 30.67 -14.57 -6.89
C PRO A 246 29.77 -14.23 -8.08
N ASN A 247 30.24 -14.53 -9.30
CA ASN A 247 29.44 -14.41 -10.53
C ASN A 247 28.82 -13.02 -10.79
N ALA A 248 29.36 -11.93 -10.23
CA ALA A 248 28.87 -10.58 -10.48
C ALA A 248 29.99 -9.55 -10.60
N ILE A 249 29.74 -8.49 -11.37
CA ILE A 249 30.56 -7.28 -11.42
C ILE A 249 29.68 -6.08 -11.15
N LEU A 250 30.15 -5.17 -10.29
CA LEU A 250 29.47 -3.94 -9.93
C LEU A 250 29.90 -2.81 -10.87
N ILE A 251 28.92 -2.10 -11.43
CA ILE A 251 29.15 -0.93 -12.29
C ILE A 251 28.96 0.33 -11.45
N SER A 252 30.03 1.10 -11.29
CA SER A 252 30.02 2.39 -10.61
C SER A 252 30.14 3.53 -11.62
N SER A 253 29.23 4.49 -11.56
CA SER A 253 29.34 5.77 -12.26
C SER A 253 28.29 6.70 -11.69
N PHE A 254 28.51 8.01 -11.73
CA PHE A 254 27.47 8.99 -11.37
C PHE A 254 26.40 9.12 -12.45
N ASN A 255 26.75 8.86 -13.72
CA ASN A 255 25.83 8.99 -14.86
C ASN A 255 25.12 7.66 -15.16
N ALA A 256 23.81 7.57 -14.94
CA ALA A 256 23.07 6.31 -15.14
C ALA A 256 22.98 5.89 -16.61
N ALA A 257 23.02 6.82 -17.57
CA ALA A 257 23.07 6.47 -19.00
C ALA A 257 24.38 5.74 -19.34
N ARG A 258 25.51 6.18 -18.76
CA ARG A 258 26.78 5.47 -18.90
C ARG A 258 26.77 4.10 -18.21
N ARG A 259 26.16 4.01 -17.03
CA ARG A 259 25.98 2.71 -16.33
C ARG A 259 25.19 1.72 -17.18
N GLU A 260 24.10 2.18 -17.78
CA GLU A 260 23.24 1.33 -18.60
C GLU A 260 23.90 0.92 -19.92
N LEU A 261 24.57 1.85 -20.58
CA LEU A 261 25.38 1.57 -21.76
C LEU A 261 26.47 0.53 -21.47
N ALA A 262 27.18 0.68 -20.34
CA ALA A 262 28.19 -0.28 -19.90
C ALA A 262 27.58 -1.65 -19.57
N ARG A 263 26.41 -1.69 -18.91
CA ARG A 263 25.68 -2.92 -18.60
C ARG A 263 25.35 -3.71 -19.86
N ILE A 264 24.77 -3.05 -20.87
CA ILE A 264 24.42 -3.68 -22.16
C ILE A 264 25.68 -4.12 -22.91
N ALA A 265 26.73 -3.30 -22.91
CA ALA A 265 28.00 -3.64 -23.56
C ALA A 265 28.67 -4.87 -22.93
N ILE A 266 28.72 -4.94 -21.60
CA ILE A 266 29.29 -6.10 -20.88
C ILE A 266 28.44 -7.34 -21.13
N GLN A 267 27.12 -7.23 -21.08
CA GLN A 267 26.22 -8.36 -21.37
C GLN A 267 26.47 -8.95 -22.77
N ARG A 268 26.63 -8.10 -23.79
CA ARG A 268 26.96 -8.54 -25.16
C ARG A 268 28.35 -9.15 -25.29
N LEU A 269 29.33 -8.59 -24.58
CA LEU A 269 30.69 -9.14 -24.55
C LEU A 269 30.73 -10.52 -23.89
N VAL A 270 29.90 -10.73 -22.86
CA VAL A 270 29.73 -12.03 -22.19
C VAL A 270 29.06 -13.04 -23.11
N GLU A 271 27.99 -12.63 -23.82
CA GLU A 271 27.29 -13.47 -24.81
C GLU A 271 28.19 -13.87 -25.99
N ASP A 272 29.03 -12.96 -26.50
CA ASP A 272 30.00 -13.23 -27.58
C ASP A 272 31.23 -14.04 -27.09
N GLY A 273 31.54 -14.00 -25.80
CA GLY A 273 32.63 -14.73 -25.16
C GLY A 273 34.05 -14.28 -25.54
N ARG A 274 34.18 -13.29 -26.44
CA ARG A 274 35.43 -12.71 -26.94
C ARG A 274 35.67 -11.33 -26.34
N ILE A 275 36.61 -11.25 -25.40
CA ILE A 275 36.88 -10.02 -24.64
C ILE A 275 38.34 -9.59 -24.83
N HIS A 276 38.56 -8.64 -25.73
CA HIS A 276 39.85 -7.97 -25.97
C HIS A 276 39.64 -6.50 -26.36
N PRO A 277 40.65 -5.61 -26.21
CA PRO A 277 40.46 -4.17 -26.32
C PRO A 277 39.75 -3.70 -27.61
N ALA A 278 40.21 -4.14 -28.78
CA ALA A 278 39.59 -3.75 -30.05
C ALA A 278 38.12 -4.18 -30.18
N ARG A 279 37.74 -5.35 -29.62
CA ARG A 279 36.35 -5.83 -29.64
C ARG A 279 35.49 -5.08 -28.64
N ILE A 280 36.06 -4.73 -27.48
CA ILE A 280 35.38 -3.90 -26.48
C ILE A 280 35.00 -2.56 -27.09
N GLU A 281 35.94 -1.88 -27.77
CA GLU A 281 35.68 -0.60 -28.44
C GLU A 281 34.60 -0.73 -29.52
N GLU A 282 34.68 -1.76 -30.37
CA GLU A 282 33.68 -2.04 -31.41
C GLU A 282 32.27 -2.25 -30.82
N VAL A 283 32.16 -3.10 -29.79
CA VAL A 283 30.87 -3.41 -29.15
C VAL A 283 30.32 -2.19 -28.43
N VAL A 284 31.16 -1.42 -27.74
CA VAL A 284 30.74 -0.20 -27.05
C VAL A 284 30.21 0.85 -28.03
N GLU A 285 30.87 1.05 -29.17
CA GLU A 285 30.40 2.02 -30.18
C GLU A 285 29.09 1.58 -30.85
N LYS A 286 28.95 0.27 -31.12
CA LYS A 286 27.68 -0.29 -31.62
C LYS A 286 26.56 -0.11 -30.60
N VAL A 287 26.79 -0.45 -29.34
CA VAL A 287 25.82 -0.27 -28.26
C VAL A 287 25.49 1.21 -28.07
N ARG A 288 26.45 2.12 -28.20
CA ARG A 288 26.22 3.57 -28.12
C ARG A 288 25.24 4.05 -29.21
N THR A 289 25.40 3.57 -30.43
CA THR A 289 24.50 3.92 -31.54
C THR A 289 23.08 3.44 -31.27
N GLU A 290 22.91 2.17 -30.89
CA GLU A 290 21.60 1.59 -30.58
C GLU A 290 20.99 2.21 -29.31
N PHE A 291 21.81 2.62 -28.34
CA PHE A 291 21.35 3.31 -27.14
C PHE A 291 20.80 4.71 -27.46
N GLU A 292 21.40 5.44 -28.39
CA GLU A 292 20.87 6.74 -28.85
C GLU A 292 19.52 6.57 -29.59
N GLU A 293 19.34 5.48 -30.35
CA GLU A 293 18.04 5.13 -30.96
C GLU A 293 16.98 4.83 -29.89
N LEU A 294 17.34 4.03 -28.87
CA LEU A 294 16.47 3.73 -27.74
C LEU A 294 16.06 4.99 -26.97
N VAL A 295 17.01 5.89 -26.74
CA VAL A 295 16.79 7.20 -26.11
C VAL A 295 15.81 8.03 -26.95
N GLU A 296 16.02 8.12 -28.26
CA GLU A 296 15.12 8.86 -29.16
C GLU A 296 13.70 8.28 -29.13
N GLU A 297 13.56 6.95 -29.21
CA GLU A 297 12.29 6.26 -29.15
C GLU A 297 11.56 6.51 -27.82
N ALA A 298 12.27 6.45 -26.69
CA ALA A 298 11.69 6.73 -25.38
C ALA A 298 11.13 8.17 -25.29
N GLY A 299 11.84 9.15 -25.85
CA GLY A 299 11.39 10.54 -25.92
C GLY A 299 10.15 10.71 -26.79
N ASN A 300 10.13 10.06 -27.97
CA ASN A 300 8.99 10.07 -28.88
C ASN A 300 7.77 9.39 -28.25
N GLN A 301 7.96 8.25 -27.58
CA GLN A 301 6.88 7.54 -26.89
C GLN A 301 6.28 8.38 -25.76
N ALA A 302 7.12 9.07 -24.99
CA ALA A 302 6.67 9.99 -23.94
C ALA A 302 5.83 11.14 -24.52
N ALA A 303 6.29 11.78 -25.59
CA ALA A 303 5.55 12.83 -26.28
C ALA A 303 4.22 12.34 -26.86
N PHE A 304 4.25 11.18 -27.54
CA PHE A 304 3.07 10.55 -28.11
C PHE A 304 2.00 10.25 -27.04
N SER A 305 2.41 9.78 -25.85
CA SER A 305 1.49 9.51 -24.74
C SER A 305 0.73 10.75 -24.23
N LEU A 306 1.28 11.94 -24.49
CA LEU A 306 0.70 13.24 -24.14
C LEU A 306 0.00 13.93 -25.32
N GLY A 307 -0.07 13.28 -26.49
CA GLY A 307 -0.66 13.84 -27.70
C GLY A 307 0.24 14.83 -28.46
N ILE A 308 1.53 14.90 -28.13
CA ILE A 308 2.49 15.80 -28.78
C ILE A 308 3.12 15.05 -29.96
N SER A 309 2.88 15.55 -31.18
CA SER A 309 3.32 14.90 -32.43
C SER A 309 4.43 15.67 -33.17
N ASP A 310 4.63 16.95 -32.83
CA ASP A 310 5.50 17.91 -33.50
C ASP A 310 6.84 18.09 -32.77
N LEU A 311 7.46 17.00 -32.30
CA LEU A 311 8.67 17.08 -31.48
C LEU A 311 9.96 17.05 -32.31
N PRO A 312 10.86 18.05 -32.18
CA PRO A 312 12.16 18.01 -32.83
C PRO A 312 13.02 16.84 -32.34
N GLN A 313 13.73 16.16 -33.25
CA GLN A 313 14.59 15.01 -32.92
C GLN A 313 15.58 15.27 -31.77
N LYS A 314 16.21 16.46 -31.77
CA LYS A 314 17.15 16.85 -30.70
C LYS A 314 16.46 16.97 -29.33
N LEU A 315 15.19 17.37 -29.31
CA LEU A 315 14.40 17.48 -28.08
C LEU A 315 13.90 16.11 -27.62
N ALA A 316 13.48 15.25 -28.55
CA ALA A 316 13.15 13.84 -28.29
C ALA A 316 14.31 13.12 -27.60
N ARG A 317 15.53 13.26 -28.11
CA ARG A 317 16.73 12.69 -27.47
C ARG A 317 16.99 13.24 -26.08
N ARG A 318 16.78 14.55 -25.85
CA ARG A 318 16.94 15.16 -24.51
C ARG A 318 15.92 14.60 -23.52
N ILE A 319 14.66 14.48 -23.92
CA ILE A 319 13.60 13.90 -23.08
C ILE A 319 13.89 12.44 -22.79
N GLY A 320 14.28 11.65 -23.80
CA GLY A 320 14.64 10.26 -23.61
C GLY A 320 15.78 10.03 -22.62
N ARG A 321 16.78 10.94 -22.59
CA ARG A 321 17.87 10.86 -21.60
C ARG A 321 17.39 10.99 -20.16
N LEU A 322 16.24 11.63 -19.91
CA LEU A 322 15.63 11.70 -18.58
C LEU A 322 15.22 10.32 -18.06
N GLN A 323 15.04 9.32 -18.93
CA GLN A 323 14.78 7.93 -18.53
C GLN A 323 15.95 7.33 -17.76
N PHE A 324 17.16 7.84 -17.98
CA PHE A 324 18.38 7.38 -17.31
C PHE A 324 18.89 8.41 -16.31
N ARG A 325 18.01 9.30 -15.84
CA ARG A 325 18.32 10.30 -14.82
C ARG A 325 17.43 10.07 -13.62
N THR A 326 18.06 10.08 -12.45
CA THR A 326 17.36 9.97 -11.18
C THR A 326 17.76 11.14 -10.30
N TYR A 327 16.78 11.86 -9.75
CA TYR A 327 16.98 12.95 -8.81
C TYR A 327 16.16 12.69 -7.54
N HIS A 328 16.82 12.76 -6.37
CA HIS A 328 16.22 12.41 -5.07
C HIS A 328 15.55 11.02 -5.00
N GLY A 329 15.91 10.10 -5.89
CA GLY A 329 15.29 8.76 -5.99
C GLY A 329 14.16 8.65 -7.03
N GLN A 330 13.74 9.73 -7.68
CA GLN A 330 12.76 9.71 -8.77
C GLN A 330 13.42 9.68 -10.13
N ASN A 331 12.90 8.85 -11.03
CA ASN A 331 13.23 8.92 -12.44
C ASN A 331 12.65 10.20 -13.09
N LEU A 332 13.48 10.99 -13.76
CA LEU A 332 13.08 12.31 -14.27
C LEU A 332 12.08 12.24 -15.44
N LEU A 333 12.22 11.28 -16.36
CA LEU A 333 11.26 11.15 -17.47
C LEU A 333 9.88 10.82 -16.94
N ARG A 334 9.83 9.89 -15.99
CA ARG A 334 8.57 9.51 -15.36
C ARG A 334 7.95 10.63 -14.54
N HIS A 335 8.77 11.37 -13.79
CA HIS A 335 8.32 12.57 -13.08
C HIS A 335 7.70 13.57 -14.06
N SER A 336 8.36 13.81 -15.20
CA SER A 336 7.87 14.71 -16.26
C SER A 336 6.52 14.26 -16.82
N LEU A 337 6.38 12.96 -17.14
CA LEU A 337 5.12 12.39 -17.61
C LEU A 337 4.00 12.51 -16.56
N GLU A 338 4.31 12.23 -15.30
CA GLU A 338 3.32 12.31 -14.22
C GLU A 338 2.85 13.75 -13.99
N VAL A 339 3.77 14.72 -13.97
CA VAL A 339 3.42 16.13 -13.85
C VAL A 339 2.56 16.57 -15.03
N ALA A 340 2.94 16.20 -16.25
CA ALA A 340 2.17 16.49 -17.45
C ALA A 340 0.75 15.91 -17.38
N LEU A 341 0.61 14.63 -17.02
CA LEU A 341 -0.69 13.96 -16.93
C LEU A 341 -1.57 14.53 -15.82
N LEU A 342 -1.00 14.79 -14.64
CA LEU A 342 -1.73 15.42 -13.52
C LEU A 342 -2.23 16.81 -13.91
N ALA A 343 -1.34 17.65 -14.47
CA ALA A 343 -1.69 18.99 -14.89
C ALA A 343 -2.73 18.97 -16.02
N GLY A 344 -2.58 18.08 -17.01
CA GLY A 344 -3.53 17.90 -18.11
C GLY A 344 -4.91 17.46 -17.66
N HIS A 345 -5.00 16.51 -16.71
CA HIS A 345 -6.27 16.09 -16.13
C HIS A 345 -6.95 17.18 -15.31
N MET A 346 -6.19 18.03 -14.61
CA MET A 346 -6.74 19.20 -13.92
C MET A 346 -7.18 20.28 -14.91
N ALA A 347 -6.37 20.57 -15.93
CA ALA A 347 -6.66 21.56 -16.97
C ALA A 347 -7.97 21.24 -17.71
N ALA A 348 -8.15 19.97 -18.09
CA ALA A 348 -9.36 19.51 -18.78
C ALA A 348 -10.64 19.69 -17.94
N GLN A 349 -10.55 19.64 -16.61
CA GLN A 349 -11.71 19.79 -15.73
C GLN A 349 -12.16 21.26 -15.58
N ILE A 350 -11.25 22.22 -15.74
CA ILE A 350 -11.52 23.66 -15.57
C ILE A 350 -11.51 24.44 -16.89
N GLY A 351 -11.30 23.77 -18.02
CA GLY A 351 -11.24 24.39 -19.35
C GLY A 351 -9.95 25.17 -19.65
N ALA A 352 -8.86 24.87 -18.94
CA ALA A 352 -7.53 25.44 -19.24
C ALA A 352 -6.86 24.70 -20.42
N GLN A 353 -5.76 25.26 -20.94
CA GLN A 353 -5.10 24.70 -22.12
C GLN A 353 -4.30 23.43 -21.78
N VAL A 354 -4.85 22.27 -22.15
CA VAL A 354 -4.26 20.94 -21.92
C VAL A 354 -2.91 20.80 -22.64
N ASP A 355 -2.82 21.22 -23.90
CA ASP A 355 -1.59 21.11 -24.70
C ASP A 355 -0.43 21.88 -24.07
N THR A 356 -0.70 23.08 -23.54
CA THR A 356 0.30 23.92 -22.87
C THR A 356 0.88 23.22 -21.63
N VAL A 357 0.03 22.65 -20.77
CA VAL A 357 0.50 21.96 -19.56
C VAL A 357 1.13 20.60 -19.86
N HIS A 358 0.71 19.89 -20.91
CA HIS A 358 1.37 18.67 -21.37
C HIS A 358 2.79 18.96 -21.87
N ARG A 359 2.94 19.99 -22.72
CA ARG A 359 4.25 20.42 -23.23
C ARG A 359 5.15 20.94 -22.11
N ALA A 360 4.62 21.79 -21.23
CA ALA A 360 5.36 22.29 -20.07
C ALA A 360 5.79 21.15 -19.13
N GLY A 361 4.88 20.21 -18.83
CA GLY A 361 5.15 19.04 -18.01
C GLY A 361 6.22 18.12 -18.61
N LEU A 362 6.18 17.86 -19.92
CA LEU A 362 7.18 17.04 -20.58
C LEU A 362 8.58 17.68 -20.57
N PHE A 363 8.65 19.01 -20.62
CA PHE A 363 9.91 19.72 -20.81
C PHE A 363 10.54 20.29 -19.54
N HIS A 364 9.82 20.35 -18.42
CA HIS A 364 10.31 21.08 -17.26
C HIS A 364 11.64 20.58 -16.66
N GLU A 365 12.03 19.33 -16.95
CA GLU A 365 13.28 18.71 -16.49
C GLU A 365 14.37 18.58 -17.59
N ILE A 366 14.16 19.07 -18.82
CA ILE A 366 15.14 18.88 -19.92
C ILE A 366 16.49 19.55 -19.66
N GLY A 367 16.53 20.57 -18.80
CA GLY A 367 17.75 21.22 -18.33
C GLY A 367 18.61 20.31 -17.44
N ALA A 368 18.02 19.33 -16.77
CA ALA A 368 18.72 18.39 -15.89
C ALA A 368 19.49 17.28 -16.64
N VAL A 369 19.49 17.30 -17.98
CA VAL A 369 20.22 16.33 -18.83
C VAL A 369 21.74 16.59 -18.81
N ASP A 370 22.16 17.84 -18.66
CA ASP A 370 23.56 18.24 -18.77
C ASP A 370 24.11 18.66 -17.38
N ASP A 371 24.99 17.84 -16.79
CA ASP A 371 25.58 18.09 -15.45
C ASP A 371 26.48 19.34 -15.38
N THR A 372 26.77 19.94 -16.54
CA THR A 372 27.60 21.14 -16.67
C THR A 372 26.78 22.43 -16.58
N VAL A 373 25.45 22.33 -16.66
CA VAL A 373 24.56 23.49 -16.62
C VAL A 373 24.38 23.93 -15.17
N THR A 374 24.93 25.11 -14.85
CA THR A 374 24.79 25.75 -13.54
C THR A 374 23.52 26.59 -13.52
N GLY A 375 22.59 26.31 -12.61
CA GLY A 375 21.35 27.06 -12.44
C GLY A 375 20.21 26.20 -11.94
N HIS A 376 19.09 26.82 -11.60
CA HIS A 376 17.88 26.09 -11.20
C HIS A 376 17.24 25.43 -12.42
N THR A 377 16.88 24.14 -12.33
CA THR A 377 16.37 23.34 -13.46
C THR A 377 15.24 24.04 -14.22
N ALA A 378 14.24 24.57 -13.50
CA ALA A 378 13.12 25.32 -14.10
C ALA A 378 13.57 26.43 -15.07
N LEU A 379 14.55 27.26 -14.68
CA LEU A 379 15.04 28.35 -15.54
C LEU A 379 15.75 27.80 -16.76
N THR A 380 16.66 26.85 -16.56
CA THR A 380 17.44 26.25 -17.65
C THR A 380 16.56 25.49 -18.65
N SER A 381 15.55 24.76 -18.17
CA SER A 381 14.57 24.07 -19.00
C SER A 381 13.68 25.06 -19.76
N SER A 382 13.24 26.15 -19.12
CA SER A 382 12.44 27.20 -19.78
C SER A 382 13.22 27.89 -20.91
N GLU A 383 14.50 28.20 -20.69
CA GLU A 383 15.37 28.79 -21.72
C GLU A 383 15.61 27.82 -22.88
N LEU A 384 15.82 26.53 -22.58
CA LEU A 384 15.98 25.50 -23.60
C LEU A 384 14.69 25.33 -24.41
N ALA A 385 13.54 25.23 -23.76
CA ALA A 385 12.24 25.17 -24.42
C ALA A 385 12.05 26.37 -25.37
N GLY A 386 12.32 27.59 -24.90
CA GLY A 386 12.27 28.79 -25.75
C GLY A 386 13.21 28.73 -26.95
N LYS A 387 14.44 28.22 -26.79
CA LYS A 387 15.39 28.03 -27.91
C LYS A 387 14.93 27.00 -28.94
N PHE A 388 14.10 26.04 -28.55
CA PHE A 388 13.49 25.06 -29.45
C PHE A 388 12.18 25.55 -30.11
N GLY A 389 11.78 26.81 -29.87
CA GLY A 389 10.64 27.45 -30.55
C GLY A 389 9.31 27.30 -29.80
N GLU A 390 9.36 27.00 -28.50
CA GLU A 390 8.16 26.83 -27.70
C GLU A 390 7.40 28.12 -27.43
N ALA A 391 6.08 28.00 -27.30
CA ALA A 391 5.20 29.13 -27.05
C ALA A 391 5.54 29.82 -25.70
N PRO A 392 5.42 31.16 -25.59
CA PRO A 392 5.70 31.90 -24.36
C PRO A 392 4.95 31.36 -23.14
N GLU A 393 3.73 30.88 -23.33
CA GLU A 393 2.88 30.29 -22.29
C GLU A 393 3.47 29.00 -21.73
N VAL A 394 4.05 28.15 -22.58
CA VAL A 394 4.76 26.92 -22.19
C VAL A 394 6.04 27.27 -21.44
N VAL A 395 6.82 28.21 -21.97
CA VAL A 395 8.07 28.68 -21.36
C VAL A 395 7.80 29.24 -19.96
N HIS A 396 6.79 30.11 -19.83
CA HIS A 396 6.39 30.69 -18.56
C HIS A 396 5.88 29.64 -17.56
N ALA A 397 5.08 28.67 -17.99
CA ALA A 397 4.59 27.60 -17.13
C ALA A 397 5.74 26.72 -16.56
N ILE A 398 6.81 26.51 -17.33
CA ILE A 398 8.04 25.87 -16.86
C ILE A 398 8.80 26.78 -15.90
N GLN A 399 8.95 28.06 -16.25
CA GLN A 399 9.70 29.04 -15.48
C GLN A 399 9.10 29.28 -14.07
N ALA A 400 7.77 29.32 -13.97
CA ALA A 400 7.00 29.50 -12.74
C ALA A 400 7.08 28.31 -11.75
N LEU A 401 7.81 27.25 -12.10
CA LEU A 401 8.23 26.23 -11.13
C LEU A 401 9.38 26.71 -10.25
N HIS A 402 10.07 27.79 -10.64
CA HIS A 402 11.04 28.48 -9.80
C HIS A 402 10.32 29.29 -8.71
N PRO A 403 10.75 29.22 -7.43
CA PRO A 403 10.07 29.91 -6.32
C PRO A 403 9.94 31.43 -6.49
N ASP A 404 10.93 32.06 -7.14
CA ASP A 404 10.96 33.53 -7.32
C ASP A 404 10.18 34.02 -8.55
N VAL A 405 9.47 33.13 -9.27
CA VAL A 405 8.70 33.48 -10.46
C VAL A 405 7.22 33.30 -10.18
N GLU A 406 6.44 34.36 -10.35
CA GLU A 406 5.01 34.34 -10.10
C GLU A 406 4.27 33.49 -11.15
N ALA A 407 3.38 32.60 -10.70
CA ALA A 407 2.52 31.81 -11.56
C ALA A 407 1.34 32.66 -12.09
N ALA A 408 1.62 33.53 -13.06
CA ALA A 408 0.64 34.49 -13.61
C ALA A 408 -0.46 33.90 -14.51
N SER A 409 -0.39 32.61 -14.86
CA SER A 409 -1.39 31.93 -15.68
C SER A 409 -1.97 30.69 -14.99
N MET A 410 -3.17 30.28 -15.41
CA MET A 410 -3.80 29.07 -14.88
C MET A 410 -2.93 27.83 -15.14
N GLU A 411 -2.33 27.74 -16.33
CA GLU A 411 -1.42 26.66 -16.72
C GLU A 411 -0.18 26.61 -15.81
N ALA A 412 0.38 27.76 -15.44
CA ALA A 412 1.51 27.84 -14.51
C ALA A 412 1.12 27.39 -13.09
N MET A 413 -0.06 27.79 -12.60
CA MET A 413 -0.58 27.35 -11.30
C MET A 413 -0.84 25.84 -11.27
N LEU A 414 -1.42 25.30 -12.34
CA LEU A 414 -1.66 23.85 -12.50
C LEU A 414 -0.35 23.07 -12.57
N MET A 415 0.64 23.58 -13.30
CA MET A 415 1.98 22.99 -13.39
C MET A 415 2.67 22.94 -12.01
N ASN A 416 2.64 24.04 -11.26
CA ASN A 416 3.21 24.09 -9.91
C ASN A 416 2.48 23.10 -8.97
N THR A 417 1.15 23.06 -9.03
CA THR A 417 0.32 22.12 -8.26
C THR A 417 0.67 20.66 -8.58
N ALA A 418 0.70 20.30 -9.87
CA ALA A 418 1.05 18.95 -10.32
C ALA A 418 2.48 18.56 -9.92
N ASN A 419 3.44 19.47 -10.08
CA ASN A 419 4.83 19.27 -9.68
C ASN A 419 4.96 19.01 -8.17
N ARG A 420 4.23 19.78 -7.36
CA ARG A 420 4.19 19.57 -5.89
C ARG A 420 3.54 18.25 -5.51
N ILE A 421 2.45 17.85 -6.16
CA ILE A 421 1.81 16.54 -5.92
C ILE A 421 2.79 15.42 -6.24
N SER A 422 3.43 15.46 -7.41
CA SER A 422 4.40 14.44 -7.82
C SER A 422 5.60 14.40 -6.86
N ASN A 423 6.12 15.53 -6.41
CA ASN A 423 7.30 15.56 -5.55
C ASN A 423 7.03 15.15 -4.10
N ASN A 424 5.82 15.39 -3.58
CA ASN A 424 5.48 15.15 -2.18
C ASN A 424 4.73 13.84 -1.92
N ARG A 425 4.44 13.04 -2.96
CA ARG A 425 3.83 11.72 -2.72
C ARG A 425 4.78 10.82 -1.91
N PRO A 426 4.26 9.96 -1.02
CA PRO A 426 5.09 9.02 -0.25
C PRO A 426 5.93 8.12 -1.17
N GLY A 427 7.21 7.96 -0.84
CA GLY A 427 8.16 7.15 -1.62
C GLY A 427 8.64 7.79 -2.93
N ALA A 428 8.23 9.02 -3.25
CA ALA A 428 8.75 9.73 -4.41
C ALA A 428 10.21 10.13 -4.18
N ARG A 429 10.49 10.90 -3.12
CA ARG A 429 11.86 11.28 -2.74
C ARG A 429 12.36 10.44 -1.56
N LYS A 430 13.66 10.18 -1.48
CA LYS A 430 14.28 9.49 -0.33
C LYS A 430 13.98 10.19 1.00
N ASP A 431 14.08 11.51 1.02
CA ASP A 431 13.79 12.32 2.23
C ASP A 431 12.33 12.16 2.69
N ASN A 432 11.39 12.06 1.74
CA ASN A 432 9.98 11.81 2.07
C ASN A 432 9.77 10.40 2.64
N LEU A 433 10.56 9.42 2.19
CA LEU A 433 10.53 8.07 2.74
C LEU A 433 11.07 8.05 4.16
N GLU A 434 12.17 8.76 4.44
CA GLU A 434 12.73 8.86 5.80
C GLU A 434 11.76 9.52 6.78
N VAL A 435 11.17 10.66 6.41
CA VAL A 435 10.14 11.34 7.22
C VAL A 435 8.91 10.44 7.41
N PHE A 436 8.51 9.70 6.37
CA PHE A 436 7.42 8.75 6.47
C PHE A 436 7.75 7.57 7.40
N ILE A 437 8.96 7.02 7.33
CA ILE A 437 9.45 5.96 8.23
C ILE A 437 9.50 6.49 9.67
N GLU A 438 10.09 7.67 9.91
CA GLU A 438 10.16 8.28 11.24
C GLU A 438 8.75 8.44 11.84
N ARG A 439 7.78 8.86 11.01
CA ARG A 439 6.39 8.96 11.42
C ARG A 439 5.79 7.60 11.78
N LEU A 440 6.03 6.55 11.00
CA LEU A 440 5.58 5.19 11.32
C LEU A 440 6.23 4.70 12.62
N THR A 441 7.53 4.92 12.78
CA THR A 441 8.27 4.57 14.00
C THR A 441 7.74 5.31 15.22
N ARG A 442 7.32 6.58 15.08
CA ARG A 442 6.66 7.31 16.18
C ARG A 442 5.30 6.72 16.55
N LEU A 443 4.49 6.28 15.57
CA LEU A 443 3.23 5.57 15.84
C LEU A 443 3.46 4.30 16.66
N GLU A 444 4.48 3.52 16.29
CA GLU A 444 4.86 2.29 16.99
C GLU A 444 5.42 2.59 18.39
N ALA A 445 6.27 3.62 18.51
CA ALA A 445 6.88 4.01 19.77
C ALA A 445 5.85 4.48 20.81
N ILE A 446 4.78 5.17 20.41
CA ILE A 446 3.72 5.59 21.34
C ILE A 446 2.98 4.36 21.90
N ALA A 447 2.70 3.36 21.05
CA ALA A 447 2.05 2.13 21.49
C ALA A 447 2.94 1.26 22.39
N LEU A 448 4.26 1.23 22.13
CA LEU A 448 5.25 0.47 22.92
C LEU A 448 5.49 1.01 24.34
N ARG A 449 5.02 2.22 24.67
CA ARG A 449 5.19 2.81 26.01
C ARG A 449 4.28 2.19 27.07
N TYR A 450 3.25 1.46 26.65
CA TYR A 450 2.26 0.90 27.55
C TYR A 450 2.70 -0.45 28.08
N ASP A 451 2.43 -0.68 29.36
CA ASP A 451 2.85 -1.90 30.04
C ASP A 451 2.15 -3.14 29.49
N GLY A 452 2.88 -4.26 29.37
CA GLY A 452 2.42 -5.50 28.75
C GLY A 452 2.40 -5.52 27.21
N VAL A 453 2.76 -4.41 26.54
CA VAL A 453 2.89 -4.40 25.07
C VAL A 453 4.23 -5.00 24.64
N ASN A 454 4.18 -6.16 24.00
CA ASN A 454 5.37 -6.87 23.51
C ASN A 454 5.83 -6.38 22.14
N GLN A 455 4.90 -5.92 21.29
CA GLN A 455 5.21 -5.44 19.94
C GLN A 455 4.16 -4.43 19.46
N ALA A 456 4.57 -3.43 18.69
CA ALA A 456 3.65 -2.56 17.95
C ALA A 456 4.13 -2.40 16.52
N ILE A 457 3.20 -2.45 15.56
CA ILE A 457 3.48 -2.35 14.13
C ILE A 457 2.48 -1.39 13.49
N ALA A 458 2.97 -0.38 12.78
CA ALA A 458 2.13 0.51 11.97
C ALA A 458 1.92 -0.07 10.57
N ILE A 459 0.69 -0.48 10.26
CA ILE A 459 0.27 -1.14 9.02
C ILE A 459 -0.56 -0.15 8.17
N LYS A 460 -0.78 -0.49 6.89
CA LYS A 460 -1.61 0.29 5.95
C LYS A 460 -1.17 1.75 5.82
N SER A 461 0.14 1.96 5.66
CA SER A 461 0.73 3.32 5.59
C SER A 461 0.44 4.18 6.84
N GLY A 462 0.39 3.54 8.01
CA GLY A 462 0.16 4.21 9.29
C GLY A 462 -1.31 4.51 9.59
N LYS A 463 -2.26 3.95 8.82
CA LYS A 463 -3.71 4.06 9.11
C LYS A 463 -4.20 3.00 10.09
N GLU A 464 -3.39 1.99 10.39
CA GLU A 464 -3.67 1.00 11.41
C GLU A 464 -2.43 0.78 12.27
N VAL A 465 -2.57 0.80 13.59
CA VAL A 465 -1.51 0.40 14.53
C VAL A 465 -1.95 -0.89 15.20
N ARG A 466 -1.19 -1.96 14.93
CA ARG A 466 -1.43 -3.28 15.51
C ARG A 466 -0.49 -3.48 16.68
N VAL A 467 -1.06 -3.77 17.83
CA VAL A 467 -0.36 -3.88 19.10
C VAL A 467 -0.51 -5.31 19.58
N VAL A 468 0.59 -5.96 19.93
CA VAL A 468 0.61 -7.31 20.50
C VAL A 468 0.82 -7.18 22.00
N LEU A 469 -0.19 -7.62 22.74
CA LEU A 469 -0.23 -7.58 24.20
C LEU A 469 0.02 -8.98 24.74
N ASP A 470 0.82 -9.08 25.79
CA ASP A 470 1.09 -10.36 26.46
C ASP A 470 -0.16 -10.89 27.16
N ALA A 471 -0.59 -12.10 26.78
CA ALA A 471 -1.76 -12.75 27.37
C ALA A 471 -1.62 -13.10 28.85
N THR A 472 -0.39 -13.12 29.39
CA THR A 472 -0.09 -13.45 30.78
C THR A 472 -0.18 -12.26 31.72
N VAL A 473 -0.03 -11.04 31.19
CA VAL A 473 0.04 -9.80 31.98
C VAL A 473 -1.30 -9.05 31.94
N ALA A 474 -2.11 -9.28 30.91
CA ALA A 474 -3.38 -8.58 30.74
C ALA A 474 -4.54 -9.47 30.27
N ASP A 475 -5.76 -9.15 30.70
CA ASP A 475 -7.01 -9.79 30.28
C ASP A 475 -7.67 -9.08 29.08
N ASP A 476 -8.77 -9.65 28.56
CA ASP A 476 -9.45 -9.11 27.38
C ASP A 476 -10.06 -7.72 27.62
N ASN A 477 -10.45 -7.41 28.87
CA ASN A 477 -10.97 -6.09 29.24
C ASN A 477 -9.87 -5.05 29.24
N GLN A 478 -8.69 -5.39 29.76
CA GLN A 478 -7.51 -4.54 29.74
C GLN A 478 -7.01 -4.31 28.31
N ALA A 479 -7.07 -5.31 27.45
CA ALA A 479 -6.77 -5.15 26.02
C ALA A 479 -7.70 -4.13 25.34
N TYR A 480 -9.00 -4.15 25.66
CA TYR A 480 -9.97 -3.17 25.15
C TYR A 480 -9.69 -1.75 25.67
N ILE A 481 -9.42 -1.60 26.97
CA ILE A 481 -9.08 -0.30 27.58
C ILE A 481 -7.80 0.27 26.95
N LEU A 482 -6.77 -0.57 26.83
CA LEU A 482 -5.48 -0.21 26.25
C LEU A 482 -5.62 0.26 24.79
N ALA A 483 -6.46 -0.40 24.00
CA ALA A 483 -6.72 0.04 22.62
C ALA A 483 -7.25 1.48 22.57
N GLY A 484 -8.17 1.84 23.49
CA GLY A 484 -8.71 3.18 23.61
C GLY A 484 -7.71 4.22 24.13
N GLU A 485 -6.84 3.83 25.06
CA GLU A 485 -5.77 4.71 25.58
C GLU A 485 -4.70 5.01 24.54
N ILE A 486 -4.24 4.01 23.81
CA ILE A 486 -3.29 4.18 22.70
C ILE A 486 -3.91 5.09 21.64
N ALA A 487 -5.17 4.86 21.25
CA ALA A 487 -5.85 5.72 20.27
C ALA A 487 -5.88 7.19 20.70
N ARG A 488 -6.22 7.48 21.97
CA ARG A 488 -6.22 8.86 22.51
C ARG A 488 -4.82 9.48 22.60
N SER A 489 -3.79 8.69 22.87
CA SER A 489 -2.42 9.20 22.91
C SER A 489 -1.88 9.50 21.51
N LEU A 490 -2.20 8.65 20.52
CA LEU A 490 -1.90 8.92 19.12
C LEU A 490 -2.58 10.21 18.63
N GLU A 491 -3.85 10.43 18.99
CA GLU A 491 -4.60 11.64 18.64
C GLU A 491 -4.00 12.93 19.25
N ARG A 492 -3.48 12.86 20.48
CA ARG A 492 -2.90 14.01 21.17
C ARG A 492 -1.47 14.33 20.74
N GLU A 493 -0.64 13.32 20.50
CA GLU A 493 0.80 13.48 20.25
C GLU A 493 1.15 13.62 18.76
N LEU A 494 0.26 13.22 17.85
CA LEU A 494 0.54 13.21 16.41
C LEU A 494 -0.57 13.89 15.60
N VAL A 495 -0.16 14.81 14.73
CA VAL A 495 -1.04 15.38 13.71
C VAL A 495 -1.15 14.38 12.55
N TYR A 496 -2.27 13.66 12.47
CA TYR A 496 -2.54 12.67 11.41
C TYR A 496 -3.80 13.06 10.61
N PRO A 497 -3.73 13.21 9.27
CA PRO A 497 -4.92 13.42 8.45
C PRO A 497 -5.74 12.12 8.37
N GLY A 498 -6.89 12.12 9.04
CA GLY A 498 -7.83 11.00 9.07
C GLY A 498 -7.73 10.13 10.33
N GLN A 499 -8.51 9.06 10.35
CA GLN A 499 -8.60 8.17 11.50
C GLN A 499 -7.52 7.09 11.48
N ILE A 500 -6.93 6.81 12.64
CA ILE A 500 -6.00 5.70 12.85
C ILE A 500 -6.75 4.59 13.59
N LYS A 501 -6.82 3.40 12.98
CA LYS A 501 -7.39 2.22 13.63
C LYS A 501 -6.35 1.61 14.58
N VAL A 502 -6.64 1.52 15.87
CA VAL A 502 -5.80 0.77 16.81
C VAL A 502 -6.39 -0.63 16.99
N SER A 503 -5.57 -1.67 16.89
CA SER A 503 -5.98 -3.06 17.07
C SER A 503 -5.02 -3.74 18.02
N VAL A 504 -5.51 -4.06 19.22
CA VAL A 504 -4.75 -4.79 20.23
C VAL A 504 -5.08 -6.28 20.08
N LEU A 505 -4.04 -7.10 19.96
CA LEU A 505 -4.11 -8.54 19.84
C LEU A 505 -3.43 -9.14 21.06
N ARG A 506 -4.17 -9.95 21.81
CA ARG A 506 -3.61 -10.70 22.94
C ARG A 506 -3.00 -12.00 22.40
N GLU A 507 -1.70 -12.18 22.57
CA GLU A 507 -0.97 -13.34 22.03
C GLU A 507 -0.49 -14.26 23.16
N THR A 508 -0.77 -15.55 23.03
CA THR A 508 -0.16 -16.62 23.85
C THR A 508 0.78 -17.44 22.98
N ARG A 509 2.06 -17.57 23.37
CA ARG A 509 3.04 -18.39 22.65
C ARG A 509 3.32 -19.68 23.43
N SER A 510 3.08 -20.83 22.79
CA SER A 510 3.45 -22.15 23.31
C SER A 510 4.50 -22.77 22.38
N VAL A 511 5.65 -23.13 22.94
CA VAL A 511 6.77 -23.71 22.18
C VAL A 511 7.05 -25.12 22.73
N HIS A 512 6.99 -26.12 21.85
CA HIS A 512 7.38 -27.50 22.16
C HIS A 512 8.46 -27.96 21.18
N TYR A 513 9.43 -28.73 21.68
CA TYR A 513 10.48 -29.33 20.87
C TYR A 513 10.22 -30.82 20.75
N ALA A 514 10.22 -31.33 19.52
CA ALA A 514 10.29 -32.77 19.26
C ALA A 514 11.77 -33.16 19.21
N VAL A 515 12.13 -34.24 19.91
CA VAL A 515 13.44 -34.88 19.79
C VAL A 515 13.32 -36.07 18.86
#